data_AF-A0A845GGY4-F1
#
_entry.id   AF-A0A845GGY4-F1
#
_cell.length_a   1.000
_cell.length_b   1.000
_cell.length_c   1.000
_cell.angle_alpha   90.00
_cell.angle_beta   90.00
_cell.angle_gamma   90.00
#
_symmetry.space_group_name_H-M   'P 1'
#
loop_
_entity.id
_entity.type
_entity.pdbx_description
1 polymer ?
#
loop_
_entity_poly.entity_id
_entity_poly.type
_entity_poly.pdbx_seq_one_letter_code
_entity_poly.pdbx_strand_id
1 'polypeptide(L)' 'MNVRIQVGAESAYAFIEDTTFNMDVRLSPGRAPAQSLRESAAELREKATRMVLQAERMENAATCLLNQRVHG' A
#
# COMPACT_ATOMS: atom_id res chain seq x y z
N MET A 1 -10.04 -16.25 2.30
CA MET A 1 -8.74 -16.14 1.62
C MET A 1 -8.48 -17.33 0.69
N ASN A 2 -8.57 -17.10 -0.61
CA ASN A 2 -8.10 -17.99 -1.68
C ASN A 2 -6.92 -17.30 -2.39
N VAL A 3 -5.85 -18.05 -2.71
CA VAL A 3 -4.69 -17.53 -3.41
C VAL A 3 -4.38 -18.43 -4.61
N ARG A 4 -4.32 -17.85 -5.79
CA ARG A 4 -3.97 -18.53 -7.05
C ARG A 4 -2.73 -17.89 -7.66
N ILE A 5 -1.78 -18.70 -8.10
CA ILE A 5 -0.59 -18.20 -8.81
C ILE A 5 -0.80 -18.43 -10.30
N GLN A 6 -0.66 -17.37 -11.10
CA GLN A 6 -0.63 -17.47 -12.56
C GLN A 6 0.76 -17.05 -13.04
N VAL A 7 1.37 -17.91 -13.85
CA VAL A 7 2.65 -17.63 -14.50
C VAL A 7 2.36 -17.33 -15.97
N GLY A 8 2.58 -16.09 -16.39
CA GLY A 8 2.54 -15.68 -17.78
C GLY A 8 3.90 -15.80 -18.46
N ALA A 9 3.97 -15.45 -19.74
CA ALA A 9 5.20 -15.55 -20.54
C ALA A 9 6.36 -14.67 -19.99
N GLU A 10 6.05 -13.52 -19.41
CA GLU A 10 7.05 -12.55 -18.93
C GLU A 10 7.06 -12.34 -17.42
N SER A 11 6.02 -12.76 -16.69
CA SER A 11 5.87 -12.47 -15.26
C SER A 11 4.91 -13.42 -14.57
N ALA A 12 5.12 -13.61 -13.26
CA ALA A 12 4.22 -14.37 -12.39
C ALA A 12 3.45 -13.43 -11.46
N TYR A 13 2.22 -13.80 -11.14
CA TYR A 13 1.31 -13.03 -10.29
C TYR A 13 0.63 -13.95 -9.28
N ALA A 14 0.40 -13.43 -8.08
CA ALA A 14 -0.49 -14.00 -7.08
C ALA A 14 -1.81 -13.22 -7.08
N PHE A 15 -2.88 -13.92 -7.44
CA PHE A 15 -4.26 -13.46 -7.37
C PHE A 15 -4.80 -13.85 -6.01
N ILE A 16 -5.12 -12.85 -5.20
CA ILE A 16 -5.62 -13.00 -3.83
C ILE A 16 -7.08 -12.60 -3.85
N GLU A 17 -7.94 -13.54 -3.50
CA GLU A 17 -9.38 -13.34 -3.38
C GLU A 17 -9.79 -13.53 -1.93
N ASP A 18 -10.48 -12.55 -1.38
CA ASP A 18 -11.18 -12.67 -0.11
C ASP A 18 -12.64 -12.27 -0.28
N THR A 19 -13.44 -12.48 0.77
CA THR A 19 -14.91 -12.33 0.71
C THR A 19 -15.36 -10.96 0.19
N THR A 20 -14.54 -9.92 0.36
CA THR A 20 -14.88 -8.53 0.05
C THR A 20 -13.93 -7.83 -0.91
N PHE A 21 -12.81 -8.45 -1.31
CA PHE A 21 -11.83 -7.81 -2.16
C PHE A 21 -11.00 -8.82 -2.96
N ASN A 22 -10.52 -8.35 -4.11
CA ASN A 22 -9.58 -9.07 -4.95
C ASN A 22 -8.32 -8.21 -5.14
N MET A 23 -7.15 -8.84 -5.16
CA MET A 23 -5.86 -8.17 -5.28
C MET A 23 -4.86 -9.00 -6.05
N ASP A 24 -4.20 -8.38 -7.02
CA ASP A 24 -3.17 -9.01 -7.82
C ASP A 24 -1.79 -8.47 -7.40
N VAL A 25 -0.90 -9.36 -7.01
CA VAL A 25 0.47 -9.00 -6.62
C VAL A 25 1.46 -9.65 -7.57
N ARG A 26 2.28 -8.83 -8.22
CA ARG A 26 3.36 -9.33 -9.07
C ARG A 26 4.41 -10.03 -8.20
N LEU A 27 4.80 -11.22 -8.62
CA LEU A 27 5.84 -12.00 -7.97
C LEU A 27 7.19 -11.71 -8.61
N SER A 28 8.22 -11.54 -7.78
CA SER A 28 9.57 -11.26 -8.24
C SER A 28 10.21 -12.52 -8.82
N PRO A 29 10.86 -12.45 -9.99
CA PRO A 29 11.58 -13.59 -10.55
C PRO A 29 12.65 -14.09 -9.59
N GLY A 30 12.81 -15.41 -9.47
CA GLY A 30 13.84 -16.03 -8.63
C GLY A 30 13.60 -15.94 -7.11
N ARG A 31 12.46 -15.42 -6.65
CA ARG A 31 12.05 -15.44 -5.24
C ARG A 31 10.87 -16.39 -5.01
N ALA A 32 10.76 -16.90 -3.78
CA ALA A 32 9.58 -17.66 -3.39
C ALA A 32 8.34 -16.73 -3.37
N PRO A 33 7.17 -17.18 -3.87
CA PRO A 33 5.95 -16.35 -3.89
C PRO A 33 5.59 -15.73 -2.55
N ALA A 34 5.71 -16.50 -1.46
CA ALA A 34 5.45 -16.01 -0.11
C ALA A 34 6.41 -14.88 0.32
N GLN A 35 7.66 -14.90 -0.15
CA GLN A 35 8.61 -13.83 0.12
C GLN A 35 8.21 -12.55 -0.62
N SER A 36 7.89 -12.64 -1.92
CA SER A 36 7.42 -11.49 -2.69
C SER A 36 6.17 -10.85 -2.08
N LEU A 37 5.20 -11.66 -1.64
CA LEU A 37 4.00 -11.15 -0.96
C LEU A 37 4.33 -10.40 0.34
N ARG A 38 5.25 -10.93 1.15
CA ARG A 38 5.68 -10.27 2.41
C ARG A 38 6.38 -8.94 2.15
N GLU A 39 7.24 -8.91 1.14
CA GLU A 39 7.97 -7.70 0.72
C GLU A 39 6.99 -6.64 0.21
N SER A 40 6.09 -6.99 -0.70
CA SER A 40 5.04 -6.07 -1.17
C SER A 40 4.15 -5.57 -0.03
N ALA A 41 3.78 -6.44 0.92
CA ALA A 41 3.01 -6.01 2.09
C ALA A 41 3.80 -5.04 3.00
N ALA A 42 5.12 -5.22 3.13
CA ALA A 42 5.96 -4.29 3.89
C ALA A 42 6.05 -2.92 3.21
N GLU A 43 6.25 -2.90 1.89
CA GLU A 43 6.27 -1.66 1.08
C GLU A 43 4.94 -0.90 1.17
N LEU A 44 3.80 -1.62 1.11
CA LEU A 44 2.48 -1.01 1.25
C LEU A 44 2.28 -0.41 2.64
N ARG A 45 2.72 -1.09 3.71
CA ARG A 45 2.66 -0.53 5.07
C ARG A 45 3.51 0.72 5.21
N GLU A 46 4.73 0.70 4.69
CA GLU A 46 5.61 1.87 4.72
C GLU A 46 4.99 3.05 3.96
N LYS A 47 4.42 2.78 2.77
CA LYS A 47 3.69 3.79 2.00
C LYS A 47 2.50 4.35 2.78
N ALA A 48 1.70 3.49 3.43
CA ALA A 48 0.58 3.92 4.25
C ALA A 48 1.02 4.82 5.40
N THR A 49 2.09 4.46 6.12
CA THR A 49 2.66 5.30 7.19
C THR A 49 3.06 6.68 6.67
N ARG A 50 3.72 6.75 5.51
CA ARG A 50 4.08 8.04 4.89
C ARG A 50 2.84 8.87 4.52
N MET A 51 1.80 8.22 4.00
CA MET A 51 0.56 8.90 3.64
C MET A 51 -0.19 9.43 4.86
N VAL A 52 -0.23 8.68 5.96
CA VAL A 52 -0.80 9.14 7.24
C VAL A 52 -0.04 10.36 7.76
N LEU A 53 1.29 10.30 7.83
CA LEU A 53 2.11 11.43 8.26
C LEU A 53 1.90 12.67 7.38
N GLN A 54 1.73 12.47 6.07
CA GLN A 54 1.42 13.56 5.15
C GLN A 54 0.05 14.18 5.45
N ALA A 55 -0.98 13.37 5.70
CA ALA A 55 -2.31 13.87 6.07
C ALA A 55 -2.26 14.68 7.38
N GLU A 56 -1.58 14.19 8.42
CA GLU A 56 -1.40 14.90 9.68
C GLU A 56 -0.72 16.26 9.50
N ARG A 57 0.30 16.34 8.64
CA ARG A 57 0.97 17.61 8.30
C ARG A 57 0.02 18.59 7.63
N MET A 58 -0.89 18.11 6.78
CA MET A 58 -1.89 18.95 6.11
C MET A 58 -2.93 19.48 7.12
N GLU A 59 -3.40 18.64 8.04
CA GLU A 59 -4.33 19.04 9.11
C GLU A 59 -3.70 20.09 10.04
N ASN A 60 -2.44 19.88 10.43
CA ASN A 60 -1.69 20.83 11.23
C ASN A 60 -1.50 22.17 10.50
N ALA A 61 -1.17 22.13 9.21
CA ALA A 61 -1.05 23.34 8.38
C ALA A 61 -2.38 24.11 8.30
N ALA A 62 -3.51 23.41 8.11
CA ALA A 62 -4.83 24.02 8.11
C ALA A 62 -5.14 24.72 9.44
N THR A 63 -4.79 24.10 10.57
CA THR A 63 -4.95 24.68 11.91
C THR A 63 -4.12 25.96 12.07
N CYS A 64 -2.87 25.96 11.62
CA CYS A 64 -2.02 27.16 11.65
C CYS A 64 -2.61 28.31 10.83
N LEU A 65 -3.16 28.03 9.65
CA LEU A 65 -3.81 29.04 8.80
C LEU A 65 -5.05 29.66 9.47
N LEU A 66 -5.85 28.84 10.17
CA LEU A 66 -7.00 29.35 10.93
C LEU A 66 -6.56 30.26 12.07
N ASN A 67 -5.54 29.86 12.83
CA ASN A 67 -5.05 30.65 13.96
C ASN A 67 -4.46 32.01 13.53
N GLN A 68 -3.83 32.06 12.35
CA GLN A 68 -3.33 33.30 11.76
C GLN A 68 -4.46 34.27 11.35
N ARG A 69 -5.61 33.75 10.87
CA ARG A 69 -6.77 34.57 10.52
C ARG A 69 -7.50 35.18 11.72
N VAL A 70 -7.39 34.56 12.90
CA VAL A 70 -8.07 35.04 14.13
C VAL A 70 -7.33 36.22 14.77
N HIS A 71 -6.05 36.43 14.43
CA HIS A 71 -5.20 37.47 15.02
C HIS A 71 -4.75 38.55 14.02
N GLY A 72 -5.28 38.52 12.79
CA GLY A 72 -4.96 39.46 11.71
C GLY A 72 -6.13 40.35 11.33
#